data_AF-A0A931URD9-F1
#
_entry.id   AF-A0A931URD9-F1
#
_cell.length_a   1.000
_cell.length_b   1.000
_cell.length_c   1.000
_cell.angle_alpha   90.00
_cell.angle_beta   90.00
_cell.angle_gamma   90.00
#
_symmetry.space_group_name_H-M   'P 1'
#
loop_
_entity.id
_entity.type
_entity.pdbx_description
1 polymer ?
#
loop_
_entity_poly.entity_id
_entity_poly.type
_entity_poly.pdbx_seq_one_letter_code
_entity_poly.pdbx_strand_id
1 'polypeptide(L)'
;MPGRRTLLLTVVGYVAFGLAVFLVALYFTFPYDVLRERLAAEVQQATGLSARIGAVRPQLPAGIVIDDLRLYPTPQATAPFVRLARVTASSVLDLLQGRPPSVEFVGQAAQGSLTGSVLQEESRRTISLQWREVDLGQLQPLLGSLPFQLTGRSRGTLRLASPGNDHTRGSGSAELQVERGSFRYQSPGGLKLPEVSFTGLHLRLDLGGGQLRLREGRVDGTDLQVTALGQSVLRRALGESPIAGQLRLRLTPALRQRAPELGLLVTGAPDPEGFATYTLTGTLAAPRLLPR
;
A
#
# COMPACT_ATOMS: atom_id res chain seq x y z
N MET A 1 -38.56 -1.29 -57.96
CA MET A 1 -37.71 -0.33 -57.22
C MET A 1 -37.01 -1.08 -56.10
N PRO A 2 -35.72 -1.44 -56.26
CA PRO A 2 -34.97 -2.10 -55.19
C PRO A 2 -34.99 -1.17 -53.96
N GLY A 3 -35.65 -1.66 -52.90
CA GLY A 3 -36.10 -0.83 -51.80
C GLY A 3 -34.94 -0.23 -51.01
N ARG A 4 -35.12 1.00 -50.51
CA ARG A 4 -34.20 1.74 -49.63
C ARG A 4 -33.44 0.90 -48.58
N ARG A 5 -34.00 -0.24 -48.16
CA ARG A 5 -33.38 -1.24 -47.28
C ARG A 5 -32.07 -1.84 -47.82
N THR A 6 -31.97 -2.22 -49.09
CA THR A 6 -30.72 -2.83 -49.64
C THR A 6 -29.58 -1.82 -49.73
N LEU A 7 -29.91 -0.55 -50.01
CA LEU A 7 -28.94 0.53 -50.07
C LEU A 7 -28.42 0.90 -48.67
N LEU A 8 -29.31 0.95 -47.67
CA LEU A 8 -28.95 1.09 -46.25
C LEU A 8 -28.05 -0.05 -45.76
N LEU A 9 -28.42 -1.31 -46.06
CA LEU A 9 -27.61 -2.48 -45.69
C LEU A 9 -26.21 -2.43 -46.31
N THR A 10 -26.10 -1.97 -47.56
CA THR A 10 -24.82 -1.85 -48.26
C THR A 10 -23.94 -0.77 -47.64
N VAL A 11 -24.51 0.41 -47.33
CA VAL A 11 -23.78 1.51 -46.67
C VAL A 11 -23.32 1.09 -45.28
N VAL A 12 -24.20 0.47 -44.48
CA VAL A 12 -23.85 -0.06 -43.16
C VAL A 12 -22.76 -1.12 -43.26
N GLY A 13 -22.82 -1.99 -44.28
CA GLY A 13 -21.79 -3.00 -44.56
C GLY A 13 -20.42 -2.38 -44.85
N TYR A 14 -20.35 -1.38 -45.73
CA TYR A 14 -19.09 -0.68 -46.05
C TYR A 14 -18.54 0.09 -44.85
N VAL A 15 -19.40 0.75 -44.07
CA VAL A 15 -18.97 1.46 -42.85
C VAL A 15 -18.44 0.47 -41.81
N ALA A 16 -19.13 -0.64 -41.58
CA ALA A 16 -18.70 -1.67 -40.64
C ALA A 16 -17.39 -2.34 -41.09
N PHE A 17 -17.25 -2.64 -42.39
CA PHE A 17 -16.02 -3.18 -42.96
C PHE A 17 -14.85 -2.19 -42.85
N GLY A 18 -15.07 -0.93 -43.21
CA GLY A 18 -14.08 0.13 -43.07
C GLY A 18 -13.64 0.32 -41.62
N LEU A 19 -14.59 0.30 -40.67
CA LEU A 19 -14.29 0.36 -39.24
C LEU A 19 -13.49 -0.88 -38.77
N ALA A 20 -13.86 -2.07 -39.21
CA ALA A 20 -13.14 -3.30 -38.87
C ALA A 20 -11.70 -3.28 -39.39
N VAL A 21 -11.49 -2.91 -40.67
CA VAL A 21 -10.14 -2.77 -41.26
C VAL A 21 -9.34 -1.68 -40.55
N PHE A 22 -9.97 -0.55 -40.24
CA PHE A 22 -9.33 0.52 -39.48
C PHE A 22 -8.88 0.05 -38.10
N LEU A 23 -9.74 -0.66 -37.34
CA LEU A 23 -9.39 -1.19 -36.02
C LEU A 23 -8.28 -2.24 -36.10
N VAL A 24 -8.29 -3.11 -37.11
CA VAL A 24 -7.22 -4.09 -37.34
C VAL A 24 -5.91 -3.39 -37.69
N ALA A 25 -5.93 -2.42 -38.63
CA ALA A 25 -4.75 -1.65 -39.00
C ALA A 25 -4.20 -0.85 -37.81
N LEU A 26 -5.08 -0.23 -37.02
CA LEU A 26 -4.73 0.48 -35.79
C LEU A 26 -4.07 -0.48 -34.79
N TYR A 27 -4.65 -1.67 -34.57
CA TYR A 27 -4.08 -2.69 -33.68
C TYR A 27 -2.66 -3.11 -34.10
N PHE A 28 -2.44 -3.35 -35.40
CA PHE A 28 -1.13 -3.77 -35.89
C PHE A 28 -0.10 -2.64 -35.99
N THR A 29 -0.54 -1.38 -36.18
CA THR A 29 0.35 -0.23 -36.38
C THR A 29 0.55 0.59 -35.11
N PHE A 30 -0.12 0.23 -34.00
CA PHE A 30 -0.02 0.98 -32.75
C PHE A 30 1.38 0.86 -32.14
N PRO A 31 2.05 1.98 -31.79
CA PRO A 31 3.42 1.97 -31.28
C PRO A 31 3.46 1.58 -29.79
N TYR A 32 3.29 0.28 -29.49
CA TYR A 32 3.29 -0.23 -28.12
C TYR A 32 4.58 0.04 -27.35
N ASP A 33 5.72 0.08 -28.04
CA ASP A 33 7.03 0.35 -27.42
C ASP A 33 7.15 1.80 -26.91
N VAL A 34 6.62 2.77 -27.66
CA VAL A 34 6.61 4.18 -27.23
C VAL A 34 5.69 4.36 -26.02
N LEU A 35 4.54 3.67 -26.00
CA LEU A 35 3.64 3.69 -24.85
C LEU A 35 4.30 3.08 -23.61
N ARG A 36 5.03 1.97 -23.78
CA ARG A 36 5.79 1.31 -22.71
C ARG A 36 6.80 2.26 -22.07
N GLU A 37 7.60 2.96 -22.87
CA GLU A 37 8.61 3.90 -22.35
C GLU A 37 7.96 5.08 -21.63
N ARG A 38 6.89 5.63 -22.20
CA ARG A 38 6.14 6.74 -21.60
C ARG A 38 5.52 6.36 -20.26
N LEU A 39 4.89 5.18 -20.17
CA LEU A 39 4.32 4.67 -18.92
C LEU A 39 5.40 4.43 -17.86
N ALA A 40 6.55 3.87 -18.25
CA ALA A 40 7.66 3.67 -17.32
C ALA A 40 8.20 5.00 -16.77
N ALA A 41 8.34 6.01 -17.63
CA ALA A 41 8.76 7.35 -17.24
C ALA A 41 7.74 8.02 -16.30
N GLU A 42 6.44 7.88 -16.59
CA GLU A 42 5.37 8.45 -15.77
C GLU A 42 5.30 7.81 -14.38
N VAL A 43 5.45 6.48 -14.29
CA VAL A 43 5.56 5.78 -13.00
C VAL A 43 6.77 6.28 -12.22
N GLN A 44 7.91 6.47 -12.88
CA GLN A 44 9.11 6.98 -12.21
C GLN A 44 8.95 8.43 -11.73
N GLN A 45 8.31 9.29 -12.51
CA GLN A 45 8.03 10.67 -12.11
C GLN A 45 7.05 10.73 -10.93
N ALA A 46 6.02 9.87 -10.93
CA ALA A 46 4.99 9.87 -9.90
C ALA A 46 5.45 9.22 -8.58
N THR A 47 6.32 8.21 -8.65
CA THR A 47 6.69 7.40 -7.47
C THR A 47 8.15 7.57 -7.03
N GLY A 48 9.01 8.13 -7.88
CA GLY A 48 10.45 8.16 -7.67
C GLY A 48 11.15 6.81 -7.89
N LEU A 49 10.40 5.75 -8.18
CA LEU A 49 10.92 4.40 -8.37
C LEU A 49 11.18 4.10 -9.84
N SER A 50 12.27 3.41 -10.15
CA SER A 50 12.53 3.01 -11.53
C SER A 50 11.60 1.86 -11.93
N ALA A 51 10.83 2.06 -13.00
CA ALA A 51 9.91 1.06 -13.54
C ALA A 51 10.48 0.41 -14.80
N ARG A 52 10.39 -0.92 -14.91
CA ARG A 52 10.60 -1.65 -16.17
C ARG A 52 9.34 -2.44 -16.49
N ILE A 53 8.78 -2.20 -17.66
CA ILE A 53 7.59 -2.89 -18.15
C ILE A 53 8.05 -4.01 -19.09
N GLY A 54 7.48 -5.21 -18.99
CA GLY A 54 7.76 -6.31 -19.92
C GLY A 54 7.06 -6.11 -21.25
N ALA A 55 5.73 -6.11 -21.24
CA ALA A 55 4.91 -5.89 -22.43
C ALA A 55 3.67 -5.05 -22.11
N VAL A 56 3.21 -4.30 -23.10
CA VAL A 56 1.91 -3.61 -23.06
C VAL A 56 1.06 -4.20 -24.18
N ARG A 57 -0.11 -4.71 -23.82
CA ARG A 57 -1.03 -5.37 -24.73
C ARG A 57 -2.41 -4.70 -24.68
N PRO A 58 -3.08 -4.56 -25.83
CA PRO A 58 -4.48 -4.19 -25.85
C PRO A 58 -5.33 -5.33 -25.30
N GLN A 59 -6.40 -4.99 -24.58
CA GLN A 59 -7.43 -5.91 -24.13
C GLN A 59 -8.71 -5.63 -24.91
N LEU A 60 -9.28 -6.64 -25.56
CA LEU A 60 -10.57 -6.47 -26.21
C LEU A 60 -11.67 -6.34 -25.14
N PRO A 61 -12.65 -5.44 -25.31
CA PRO A 61 -12.92 -4.67 -26.53
C PRO A 61 -12.21 -3.29 -26.63
N ALA A 62 -11.66 -2.72 -25.55
CA ALA A 62 -10.89 -1.45 -25.60
C ALA A 62 -10.07 -1.12 -24.33
N GLY A 63 -9.48 -2.10 -23.64
CA GLY A 63 -8.65 -1.91 -22.43
C GLY A 63 -7.14 -2.03 -22.70
N ILE A 64 -6.34 -1.85 -21.64
CA ILE A 64 -4.88 -2.01 -21.69
C ILE A 64 -4.45 -2.95 -20.58
N VAL A 65 -3.61 -3.93 -20.93
CA VAL A 65 -2.97 -4.85 -20.00
C VAL A 65 -1.47 -4.64 -20.05
N ILE A 66 -0.85 -4.43 -18.90
CA ILE A 66 0.59 -4.37 -18.73
C ILE A 66 1.03 -5.68 -18.10
N ASP A 67 1.85 -6.44 -18.82
CA ASP A 67 2.44 -7.67 -18.32
C ASP A 67 3.86 -7.41 -17.79
N ASP A 68 4.17 -8.00 -16.63
CA ASP A 68 5.50 -8.00 -16.01
C ASP A 68 6.05 -6.58 -15.73
N LEU A 69 5.30 -5.78 -14.98
CA LEU A 69 5.77 -4.49 -14.46
C LEU A 69 6.64 -4.72 -13.21
N ARG A 70 7.91 -4.34 -13.30
CA ARG A 70 8.92 -4.49 -12.25
C ARG A 70 9.33 -3.13 -11.73
N LEU A 71 9.22 -2.94 -10.42
CA LEU A 71 9.62 -1.70 -9.74
C LEU A 71 10.94 -1.93 -9.00
N TYR A 72 11.84 -0.96 -9.13
CA TYR A 72 13.18 -0.95 -8.53
C TYR A 72 13.35 0.29 -7.65
N PRO A 73 14.04 0.16 -6.50
CA PRO A 73 14.24 1.29 -5.59
C PRO A 73 15.22 2.33 -6.13
N THR A 74 16.13 1.92 -7.01
CA THR A 74 17.10 2.79 -7.70
C THR A 74 17.30 2.29 -9.13
N PRO A 75 17.64 3.17 -10.09
CA PRO A 75 17.94 2.77 -11.47
C PRO A 75 19.00 1.66 -11.58
N GLN A 76 19.97 1.60 -10.66
CA GLN A 76 21.05 0.60 -10.69
C GLN A 76 20.72 -0.72 -9.97
N ALA A 77 19.55 -0.85 -9.33
CA ALA A 77 19.21 -2.06 -8.60
C ALA A 77 18.99 -3.26 -9.54
N THR A 78 19.55 -4.40 -9.17
CA THR A 78 19.50 -5.64 -9.98
C THR A 78 18.24 -6.47 -9.69
N ALA A 79 17.67 -6.33 -8.49
CA ALA A 79 16.49 -7.07 -8.05
C ALA A 79 15.27 -6.13 -7.90
N PRO A 80 14.11 -6.44 -8.50
CA PRO A 80 12.89 -5.68 -8.27
C PRO A 80 12.30 -6.02 -6.90
N PHE A 81 11.76 -5.02 -6.22
CA PHE A 81 11.11 -5.22 -4.91
C PHE A 81 9.63 -5.60 -5.07
N VAL A 82 8.98 -5.05 -6.11
CA VAL A 82 7.61 -5.34 -6.52
C VAL A 82 7.62 -5.75 -7.97
N ARG A 83 6.97 -6.87 -8.26
CA ARG A 83 6.74 -7.41 -9.58
C ARG A 83 5.25 -7.61 -9.79
N LEU A 84 4.61 -6.70 -10.50
CA LEU A 84 3.24 -6.83 -10.93
C LEU A 84 3.20 -7.72 -12.16
N ALA A 85 2.66 -8.92 -12.00
CA ALA A 85 2.53 -9.88 -13.09
C ALA A 85 1.58 -9.34 -14.16
N ARG A 86 0.49 -8.70 -13.72
CA ARG A 86 -0.51 -8.11 -14.60
C ARG A 86 -1.11 -6.85 -13.98
N VAL A 87 -1.20 -5.79 -14.76
CA VAL A 87 -1.98 -4.58 -14.46
C VAL A 87 -2.99 -4.39 -15.58
N THR A 88 -4.26 -4.27 -15.23
CA THR A 88 -5.37 -4.16 -16.17
C THR A 88 -6.06 -2.83 -15.95
N ALA A 89 -6.15 -2.01 -16.98
CA ALA A 89 -6.93 -0.77 -16.97
C ALA A 89 -8.28 -0.96 -17.66
N SER A 90 -9.32 -0.34 -17.10
CA SER A 90 -10.69 -0.35 -17.62
C SER A 90 -10.76 0.05 -19.09
N SER A 91 -11.73 -0.50 -19.81
CA SER A 91 -11.83 -0.29 -21.26
C SER A 91 -12.42 1.09 -21.59
N VAL A 92 -12.07 1.64 -22.76
CA VAL A 92 -12.67 2.88 -23.29
C VAL A 92 -14.20 2.73 -23.44
N LEU A 93 -14.68 1.51 -23.69
CA LEU A 93 -16.11 1.23 -23.77
C LEU A 93 -16.80 1.31 -22.41
N ASP A 94 -16.12 0.91 -21.33
CA ASP A 94 -16.64 1.12 -19.98
C ASP A 94 -16.81 2.61 -19.70
N LEU A 95 -15.84 3.44 -20.12
CA LEU A 95 -15.94 4.91 -20.00
C LEU A 95 -17.09 5.48 -20.84
N LEU A 96 -17.28 5.01 -22.07
CA LEU A 96 -18.40 5.43 -22.93
C LEU A 96 -19.77 5.01 -22.37
N GLN A 97 -19.83 3.92 -21.59
CA GLN A 97 -21.02 3.47 -20.88
C GLN A 97 -21.24 4.19 -19.54
N GLY A 98 -20.39 5.17 -19.20
CA GLY A 98 -20.45 5.90 -17.94
C GLY A 98 -19.97 5.11 -16.73
N ARG A 99 -19.24 4.00 -16.93
CA ARG A 99 -18.63 3.26 -15.82
C ARG A 99 -17.36 3.98 -15.36
N PRO A 100 -17.11 4.04 -14.04
CA PRO A 100 -15.93 4.71 -13.50
C PRO A 100 -14.63 4.00 -13.95
N PRO A 101 -13.57 4.75 -14.29
CA PRO A 101 -12.27 4.17 -14.58
C PRO A 101 -11.76 3.31 -13.42
N SER A 102 -11.28 2.12 -13.74
CA SER A 102 -10.71 1.18 -12.78
C SER A 102 -9.34 0.66 -13.25
N VAL A 103 -8.47 0.41 -12.28
CA VAL A 103 -7.18 -0.25 -12.50
C VAL A 103 -7.06 -1.40 -11.52
N GLU A 104 -6.90 -2.61 -12.04
CA GLU A 104 -6.69 -3.81 -11.23
C GLU A 104 -5.27 -4.30 -11.41
N PHE A 105 -4.65 -4.81 -10.35
CA PHE A 105 -3.30 -5.34 -10.44
C PHE A 105 -3.13 -6.59 -9.58
N VAL A 106 -2.35 -7.53 -10.11
CA VAL A 106 -1.95 -8.77 -9.44
C VAL A 106 -0.46 -8.95 -9.63
N GLY A 107 0.24 -9.32 -8.56
CA GLY A 107 1.67 -9.46 -8.58
C GLY A 107 2.25 -10.12 -7.34
N GLN A 108 3.56 -9.93 -7.22
CA GLN A 108 4.39 -10.38 -6.13
C GLN A 108 5.18 -9.21 -5.57
N ALA A 109 5.38 -9.21 -4.26
CA ALA A 109 6.19 -8.21 -3.56
C ALA A 109 6.99 -8.94 -2.48
N ALA A 110 8.31 -8.79 -2.50
CA ALA A 110 9.20 -9.42 -1.51
C ALA A 110 8.85 -10.90 -1.22
N GLN A 111 8.83 -11.73 -2.26
CA GLN A 111 8.45 -13.17 -2.24
C GLN A 111 6.98 -13.49 -1.89
N GLY A 112 6.17 -12.50 -1.51
CA GLY A 112 4.74 -12.66 -1.25
C GLY A 112 3.85 -12.37 -2.47
N SER A 113 2.54 -12.49 -2.28
CA SER A 113 1.52 -12.13 -3.28
C SER A 113 0.87 -10.78 -2.96
N LEU A 114 0.56 -10.02 -4.00
CA LEU A 114 -0.08 -8.70 -3.93
C LEU A 114 -1.25 -8.66 -4.92
N THR A 115 -2.40 -8.16 -4.49
CA THR A 115 -3.56 -7.92 -5.35
C THR A 115 -4.22 -6.63 -4.93
N GLY A 116 -4.69 -5.83 -5.88
CA GLY A 116 -5.39 -4.61 -5.56
C GLY A 116 -6.16 -4.03 -6.73
N SER A 117 -6.95 -3.02 -6.40
CA SER A 117 -7.72 -2.25 -7.37
C SER A 117 -7.79 -0.80 -6.95
N VAL A 118 -7.87 0.07 -7.96
CA VAL A 118 -8.12 1.50 -7.81
C VAL A 118 -9.33 1.82 -8.68
N LEU A 119 -10.38 2.34 -8.06
CA LEU A 119 -11.58 2.81 -8.73
C LEU A 119 -11.64 4.34 -8.59
N GLN A 120 -11.86 5.03 -9.71
CA GLN A 120 -11.96 6.48 -9.73
C GLN A 120 -13.37 6.87 -10.22
N GLU A 121 -14.22 7.27 -9.29
CA GLU A 121 -15.50 7.92 -9.54
C GLU A 121 -15.29 9.45 -9.57
N GLU A 122 -16.22 10.20 -10.18
CA GLU A 122 -16.09 11.65 -10.46
C GLU A 122 -15.48 12.46 -9.31
N SER A 123 -15.92 12.21 -8.08
CA SER A 123 -15.45 12.89 -6.88
C SER A 123 -14.83 11.97 -5.84
N ARG A 124 -14.72 10.67 -6.09
CA ARG A 124 -14.30 9.67 -5.10
C ARG A 124 -13.31 8.67 -5.70
N ARG A 125 -12.20 8.45 -4.99
CA ARG A 125 -11.22 7.42 -5.31
C ARG A 125 -11.29 6.32 -4.26
N THR A 126 -11.47 5.08 -4.69
CA THR A 126 -11.45 3.89 -3.83
C THR A 126 -10.23 3.04 -4.17
N ILE A 127 -9.43 2.71 -3.16
CA ILE A 127 -8.24 1.88 -3.24
C ILE A 127 -8.48 0.65 -2.39
N SER A 128 -8.33 -0.53 -2.98
CA SER A 128 -8.32 -1.81 -2.28
C SER A 128 -6.99 -2.50 -2.53
N LEU A 129 -6.35 -2.98 -1.46
CA LEU A 129 -5.08 -3.69 -1.52
C LEU A 129 -5.14 -4.88 -0.57
N GLN A 130 -4.64 -6.01 -1.02
CA GLN A 130 -4.48 -7.21 -0.24
C GLN A 130 -3.11 -7.79 -0.51
N TRP A 131 -2.42 -8.21 0.54
CA TRP A 131 -1.13 -8.88 0.43
C TRP A 131 -1.05 -10.09 1.35
N ARG A 132 -0.23 -11.06 0.96
CA ARG A 132 0.01 -12.28 1.74
C ARG A 132 1.46 -12.70 1.62
N GLU A 133 2.03 -13.12 2.75
CA GLU A 133 3.41 -13.64 2.87
C GLU A 133 4.49 -12.70 2.34
N VAL A 134 4.29 -11.39 2.46
CA VAL A 134 5.27 -10.38 2.03
C VAL A 134 6.36 -10.27 3.09
N ASP A 135 7.61 -10.51 2.71
CA ASP A 135 8.78 -10.38 3.58
C ASP A 135 9.15 -8.90 3.80
N LEU A 136 8.90 -8.40 5.01
CA LEU A 136 9.19 -7.01 5.37
C LEU A 136 10.70 -6.69 5.35
N GLY A 137 11.55 -7.70 5.52
CA GLY A 137 13.01 -7.55 5.47
C GLY A 137 13.52 -7.10 4.10
N GLN A 138 12.84 -7.48 3.01
CA GLN A 138 13.19 -7.06 1.65
C GLN A 138 12.60 -5.71 1.27
N LEU A 139 11.62 -5.20 2.03
CA LEU A 139 11.04 -3.88 1.83
C LEU A 139 11.80 -2.77 2.56
N GLN A 140 12.82 -3.09 3.37
CA GLN A 140 13.62 -2.12 4.11
C GLN A 140 14.17 -0.96 3.27
N PRO A 141 14.62 -1.15 2.01
CA PRO A 141 15.07 -0.03 1.18
C PRO A 141 13.98 1.03 0.92
N LEU A 142 12.70 0.65 0.94
CA LEU A 142 11.56 1.56 0.82
C LEU A 142 11.20 2.22 2.16
N LEU A 143 11.41 1.46 3.24
CA LEU A 143 11.17 1.89 4.61
C LEU A 143 12.35 2.70 5.19
N GLY A 144 13.42 2.94 4.41
CA GLY A 144 14.70 3.46 4.90
C GLY A 144 14.67 4.85 5.54
N SER A 145 13.55 5.57 5.47
CA SER A 145 13.31 6.81 6.21
C SER A 145 12.83 6.58 7.64
N LEU A 146 12.41 5.36 7.98
CA LEU A 146 11.95 5.01 9.31
C LEU A 146 13.15 4.73 10.22
N PRO A 147 13.11 5.20 11.48
CA PRO A 147 14.19 4.98 12.44
C PRO A 147 14.20 3.54 12.98
N PHE A 148 13.59 2.59 12.28
CA PHE A 148 13.49 1.20 12.71
C PHE A 148 13.48 0.24 11.52
N GLN A 149 14.03 -0.95 11.75
CA GLN A 149 13.96 -2.08 10.85
C GLN A 149 12.95 -3.08 11.40
N LEU A 150 11.90 -3.35 10.62
CA LEU A 150 10.92 -4.40 10.88
C LEU A 150 11.10 -5.59 9.92
N THR A 151 11.30 -6.79 10.45
CA THR A 151 11.37 -8.04 9.68
C THR A 151 10.16 -8.93 9.97
N GLY A 152 9.94 -9.95 9.13
CA GLY A 152 8.87 -10.94 9.32
C GLY A 152 7.99 -11.10 8.10
N ARG A 153 7.09 -12.08 8.14
CA ARG A 153 6.11 -12.34 7.07
C ARG A 153 4.82 -11.59 7.35
N SER A 154 4.43 -10.71 6.44
CA SER A 154 3.24 -9.90 6.59
C SER A 154 2.09 -10.34 5.69
N ARG A 155 0.87 -10.19 6.21
CA ARG A 155 -0.39 -10.32 5.48
C ARG A 155 -1.33 -9.20 5.91
N GLY A 156 -2.23 -8.80 5.03
CA GLY A 156 -3.17 -7.76 5.38
C GLY A 156 -4.05 -7.30 4.24
N THR A 157 -4.91 -6.36 4.60
CA THR A 157 -5.87 -5.72 3.70
C THR A 157 -5.93 -4.24 4.01
N LEU A 158 -5.99 -3.41 2.97
CA LEU A 158 -6.21 -1.97 3.05
C LEU A 158 -7.38 -1.64 2.13
N ARG A 159 -8.37 -0.94 2.67
CA ARG A 159 -9.47 -0.35 1.91
C ARG A 159 -9.57 1.11 2.27
N LEU A 160 -9.45 1.98 1.29
CA LEU A 160 -9.49 3.43 1.46
C LEU A 160 -10.40 4.03 0.40
N ALA A 161 -11.31 4.89 0.82
CA ALA A 161 -12.14 5.71 -0.05
C ALA A 161 -11.90 7.19 0.32
N SER A 162 -11.45 8.01 -0.63
CA SER A 162 -11.21 9.44 -0.41
C SER A 162 -11.90 10.30 -1.46
N PRO A 163 -12.47 11.46 -1.09
CA PRO A 163 -12.96 12.40 -2.08
C PRO A 163 -11.78 13.07 -2.81
N GLY A 164 -11.64 12.81 -4.11
CA GLY A 164 -10.47 13.21 -4.89
C GLY A 164 -9.14 12.76 -4.25
N ASN A 165 -8.20 13.69 -4.14
CA ASN A 165 -6.87 13.46 -3.54
C ASN A 165 -6.79 13.93 -2.07
N ASP A 166 -7.94 14.16 -1.42
CA ASP A 166 -8.00 14.70 -0.05
C ASP A 166 -8.18 13.58 0.98
N HIS A 167 -7.07 13.12 1.55
CA HIS A 167 -7.06 12.06 2.55
C HIS A 167 -7.71 12.47 3.88
N THR A 168 -7.86 13.78 4.16
CA THR A 168 -8.45 14.27 5.42
C THR A 168 -9.96 14.05 5.50
N ARG A 169 -10.62 13.76 4.37
CA ARG A 169 -12.04 13.43 4.29
C ARG A 169 -12.29 11.98 3.88
N GLY A 170 -11.25 11.16 3.90
CA GLY A 170 -11.35 9.75 3.57
C GLY A 170 -12.07 8.92 4.63
N SER A 171 -12.51 7.74 4.21
CA SER A 171 -12.94 6.64 5.06
C SER A 171 -12.24 5.36 4.64
N GLY A 172 -12.08 4.41 5.56
CA GLY A 172 -11.37 3.18 5.23
C GLY A 172 -11.07 2.30 6.43
N SER A 173 -10.44 1.17 6.16
CA SER A 173 -9.91 0.26 7.16
C SER A 173 -8.60 -0.34 6.67
N ALA A 174 -7.70 -0.63 7.59
CA ALA A 174 -6.48 -1.36 7.32
C ALA A 174 -6.27 -2.42 8.40
N GLU A 175 -5.96 -3.64 7.97
CA GLU A 175 -5.54 -4.73 8.84
C GLU A 175 -4.17 -5.21 8.38
N LEU A 176 -3.24 -5.34 9.32
CA LEU A 176 -1.90 -5.86 9.11
C LEU A 176 -1.61 -6.89 10.19
N GLN A 177 -1.10 -8.04 9.76
CA GLN A 177 -0.62 -9.09 10.63
C GLN A 177 0.80 -9.45 10.20
N VAL A 178 1.72 -9.56 11.15
CA VAL A 178 3.11 -9.96 10.91
C VAL A 178 3.44 -11.12 11.83
N GLU A 179 3.96 -12.20 11.24
CA GLU A 179 4.36 -13.39 11.98
C GLU A 179 5.88 -13.53 12.00
N ARG A 180 6.39 -14.05 13.13
CA ARG A 180 7.81 -14.40 13.33
C ARG A 180 8.75 -13.28 12.87
N GLY A 181 8.53 -12.09 13.43
CA GLY A 181 9.26 -10.89 13.06
C GLY A 181 10.21 -10.41 14.13
N SER A 182 10.99 -9.40 13.77
CA SER A 182 11.85 -8.69 14.71
C SER A 182 11.83 -7.19 14.45
N PHE A 183 12.02 -6.43 15.52
CA PHE A 183 12.13 -4.99 15.48
C PHE A 183 13.50 -4.56 15.99
N ARG A 184 14.17 -3.70 15.22
CA ARG A 184 15.44 -3.08 15.60
C ARG A 184 15.36 -1.57 15.40
N TYR A 185 15.42 -0.82 16.50
CA TYR A 185 15.46 0.64 16.44
C TYR A 185 16.87 1.12 16.12
N GLN A 186 16.97 2.08 15.20
CA GLN A 186 18.20 2.78 14.87
C GLN A 186 18.12 4.17 15.48
N SER A 187 18.75 4.35 16.64
CA SER A 187 18.73 5.66 17.29
C SER A 187 19.56 6.68 16.49
N PRO A 188 19.05 7.92 16.33
CA PRO A 188 19.91 9.05 16.03
C PRO A 188 20.90 9.20 17.19
N GLY A 189 22.19 8.97 16.95
CA GLY A 189 23.24 9.02 18.00
C GLY A 189 23.95 7.69 18.28
N GLY A 190 23.64 6.61 17.55
CA GLY A 190 24.44 5.38 17.57
C GLY A 190 24.17 4.44 18.75
N LEU A 191 23.16 4.71 19.57
CA LEU A 191 22.71 3.80 20.62
C LEU A 191 22.01 2.61 19.96
N LYS A 192 22.71 1.47 19.90
CA LYS A 192 22.18 0.24 19.31
C LYS A 192 21.27 -0.45 20.32
N LEU A 193 19.97 -0.17 20.24
CA LEU A 193 19.00 -0.96 20.99
C LEU A 193 19.01 -2.41 20.48
N PRO A 194 18.88 -3.39 21.38
CA PRO A 194 18.90 -4.79 20.99
C PRO A 194 17.70 -5.10 20.10
N GLU A 195 17.89 -6.07 19.21
CA GLU A 195 16.82 -6.57 18.38
C GLU A 195 15.81 -7.33 19.25
N VAL A 196 14.53 -6.98 19.11
CA VAL A 196 13.44 -7.60 19.85
C VAL A 196 12.61 -8.45 18.90
N SER A 197 12.63 -9.77 19.10
CA SER A 197 11.83 -10.71 18.34
C SER A 197 10.40 -10.80 18.88
N PHE A 198 9.43 -10.95 17.98
CA PHE A 198 8.03 -11.19 18.32
C PHE A 198 7.46 -12.35 17.49
N THR A 199 6.53 -13.07 18.08
CA THR A 199 5.80 -14.19 17.46
C THR A 199 4.70 -13.66 16.54
N GLY A 200 3.98 -12.63 16.98
CA GLY A 200 2.88 -12.03 16.24
C GLY A 200 2.76 -10.53 16.47
N LEU A 201 2.42 -9.79 15.43
CA LEU A 201 2.03 -8.39 15.49
C LEU A 201 0.70 -8.25 14.74
N HIS A 202 -0.29 -7.66 15.39
CA HIS A 202 -1.62 -7.41 14.83
C HIS A 202 -1.95 -5.93 14.94
N LEU A 203 -2.34 -5.32 13.81
CA LEU A 203 -2.74 -3.93 13.72
C LEU A 203 -4.08 -3.83 12.99
N ARG A 204 -5.04 -3.12 13.60
CA ARG A 204 -6.32 -2.74 12.99
C ARG A 204 -6.54 -1.25 13.11
N LEU A 205 -6.68 -0.60 11.96
CA LEU A 205 -6.86 0.82 11.81
C LEU A 205 -8.19 1.09 11.10
N ASP A 206 -8.96 2.04 11.60
CA ASP A 206 -10.13 2.60 10.92
C ASP A 206 -9.89 4.06 10.59
N LEU A 207 -10.32 4.49 9.41
CA LEU A 207 -10.37 5.89 9.03
C LEU A 207 -11.82 6.30 8.81
N GLY A 208 -12.25 7.41 9.42
CA GLY A 208 -13.57 7.98 9.16
C GLY A 208 -13.67 9.41 9.69
N GLY A 209 -14.29 10.29 8.90
CA GLY A 209 -14.50 11.69 9.29
C GLY A 209 -13.20 12.44 9.58
N GLY A 210 -12.12 12.12 8.87
CA GLY A 210 -10.79 12.69 9.09
C GLY A 210 -10.09 12.23 10.37
N GLN A 211 -10.58 11.17 11.02
CA GLN A 211 -9.95 10.57 12.19
C GLN A 211 -9.46 9.16 11.87
N LEU A 212 -8.18 8.92 12.11
CA LEU A 212 -7.58 7.59 12.11
C LEU A 212 -7.68 7.02 13.53
N ARG A 213 -8.20 5.81 13.69
CA ARG A 213 -8.33 5.12 14.98
C ARG A 213 -7.59 3.79 14.93
N LEU A 214 -6.63 3.62 15.83
CA LEU A 214 -6.02 2.32 16.13
C LEU A 214 -6.95 1.57 17.07
N ARG A 215 -7.72 0.63 16.49
CA ARG A 215 -8.67 -0.23 17.20
C ARG A 215 -7.98 -1.34 17.97
N GLU A 216 -6.89 -1.83 17.41
CA GLU A 216 -6.11 -2.91 17.97
C GLU A 216 -4.67 -2.74 17.50
N GLY A 217 -3.75 -2.57 18.43
CA GLY A 217 -2.34 -2.77 18.19
C GLY A 217 -1.83 -3.76 19.22
N ARG A 218 -1.33 -4.90 18.77
CA ARG A 218 -0.86 -5.95 19.65
C ARG A 218 0.44 -6.52 19.13
N VAL A 219 1.41 -6.69 20.01
CA VAL A 219 2.66 -7.38 19.74
C VAL A 219 2.83 -8.44 20.81
N ASP A 220 2.92 -9.70 20.37
CA ASP A 220 3.14 -10.86 21.22
C ASP A 220 4.54 -11.41 20.94
N GLY A 221 5.44 -11.33 21.92
CA GLY A 221 6.74 -11.97 21.89
C GLY A 221 6.99 -12.75 23.17
N THR A 222 8.05 -13.57 23.16
CA THR A 222 8.49 -14.33 24.33
C THR A 222 8.90 -13.40 25.47
N ASP A 223 9.51 -12.27 25.12
CA ASP A 223 10.18 -11.36 26.05
C ASP A 223 9.52 -9.99 26.17
N LEU A 224 8.58 -9.68 25.25
CA LEU A 224 7.88 -8.41 25.17
C LEU A 224 6.42 -8.63 24.78
N GLN A 225 5.52 -7.99 25.51
CA GLN A 225 4.12 -7.83 25.09
C GLN A 225 3.74 -6.36 25.05
N VAL A 226 3.11 -5.94 23.96
CA VAL A 226 2.66 -4.56 23.76
C VAL A 226 1.21 -4.56 23.33
N THR A 227 0.42 -3.71 23.97
CA THR A 227 -0.94 -3.39 23.51
C THR A 227 -1.03 -1.88 23.33
N ALA A 228 -1.51 -1.44 22.17
CA ALA A 228 -1.64 -0.04 21.81
C ALA A 228 -3.04 0.25 21.31
N LEU A 229 -3.61 1.35 21.79
CA LEU A 229 -4.86 1.92 21.32
C LEU A 229 -4.65 3.41 21.13
N GLY A 230 -5.32 4.00 20.16
CA GLY A 230 -5.18 5.43 19.95
C GLY A 230 -5.98 5.96 18.79
N GLN A 231 -5.89 7.28 18.63
CA GLN A 231 -6.54 8.00 17.56
C GLN A 231 -5.68 9.19 17.13
N SER A 232 -5.87 9.61 15.89
CA SER A 232 -5.24 10.77 15.30
C SER A 232 -6.23 11.53 14.44
N VAL A 233 -6.21 12.85 14.52
CA VAL A 233 -6.97 13.71 13.60
C VAL A 233 -6.07 14.00 12.40
N LEU A 234 -6.41 13.49 11.23
CA LEU A 234 -5.59 13.62 10.04
C LEU A 234 -5.59 15.06 9.55
N ARG A 235 -4.38 15.59 9.33
CA ARG A 235 -4.14 16.87 8.66
C ARG A 235 -3.62 16.64 7.25
N ARG A 236 -3.61 17.69 6.43
CA ARG A 236 -3.02 17.66 5.07
C ARG A 236 -1.56 17.21 5.12
N ALA A 237 -0.78 17.80 6.03
CA ALA A 237 0.54 17.30 6.38
C ALA A 237 0.39 16.20 7.44
N LEU A 238 0.55 14.93 7.04
CA LEU A 238 0.37 13.79 7.94
C LEU A 238 1.21 13.91 9.21
N GLY A 239 2.46 14.38 9.10
CA GLY A 239 3.37 14.54 10.25
C GLY A 239 2.85 15.49 11.34
N GLU A 240 1.99 16.45 11.00
CA GLU A 240 1.38 17.39 11.95
C GLU A 240 0.09 16.87 12.58
N SER A 241 -0.38 15.70 12.16
CA SER A 241 -1.62 15.12 12.68
C SER A 241 -1.43 14.83 14.18
N PRO A 242 -2.23 15.45 15.08
CA PRO A 242 -2.11 15.18 16.49
C PRO A 242 -2.47 13.72 16.78
N ILE A 243 -1.76 13.11 17.72
CA ILE A 243 -2.01 11.74 18.17
C ILE A 243 -2.34 11.73 19.65
N ALA A 244 -3.25 10.85 20.03
CA ALA A 244 -3.60 10.58 21.41
C ALA A 244 -3.86 9.08 21.57
N GLY A 245 -3.22 8.44 22.54
CA GLY A 245 -3.37 7.00 22.73
C GLY A 245 -2.84 6.50 24.05
N GLN A 246 -3.02 5.20 24.26
CA GLN A 246 -2.51 4.47 25.41
C GLN A 246 -1.70 3.29 24.90
N LEU A 247 -0.54 3.09 25.51
CA LEU A 247 0.36 1.98 25.23
C LEU A 247 0.62 1.24 26.54
N ARG A 248 0.27 -0.03 26.59
CA ARG A 248 0.57 -0.95 27.69
C ARG A 248 1.73 -1.84 27.27
N LEU A 249 2.78 -1.89 28.07
CA LEU A 249 4.00 -2.62 27.77
C LEU A 249 4.35 -3.53 28.95
N ARG A 250 4.66 -4.79 28.64
CA ARG A 250 5.15 -5.76 29.61
C ARG A 250 6.45 -6.36 29.12
N LEU A 251 7.52 -6.15 29.89
CA LEU A 251 8.83 -6.74 29.68
C LEU A 251 9.03 -7.90 30.65
N THR A 252 9.49 -9.04 30.13
CA THR A 252 9.92 -10.15 30.97
C THR A 252 11.17 -9.76 31.79
N PRO A 253 11.39 -10.38 32.96
CA PRO A 253 12.62 -10.18 33.73
C PRO A 253 13.88 -10.52 32.93
N ALA A 254 13.82 -11.56 32.09
CA ALA A 254 14.91 -11.98 31.22
C ALA A 254 15.34 -10.87 30.24
N LEU A 255 14.37 -10.17 29.63
CA LEU A 255 14.67 -9.06 28.72
C LEU A 255 15.25 -7.86 29.47
N ARG A 256 14.75 -7.55 30.67
CA ARG A 256 15.31 -6.46 31.49
C ARG A 256 16.76 -6.71 31.88
N GLN A 257 17.13 -7.96 32.15
CA GLN A 257 18.52 -8.33 32.46
C GLN A 257 19.42 -8.28 31.21
N ARG A 258 18.92 -8.74 30.06
CA ARG A 258 19.69 -8.75 28.79
C ARG A 258 19.82 -7.36 28.15
N ALA A 259 18.86 -6.49 28.39
CA ALA A 259 18.75 -5.16 27.79
C ALA A 259 18.38 -4.13 28.88
N PRO A 260 19.31 -3.82 29.80
CA PRO A 260 19.03 -2.90 30.91
C PRO A 260 18.61 -1.50 30.42
N GLU A 261 19.08 -1.09 29.23
CA GLU A 261 18.68 0.14 28.56
C GLU A 261 17.19 0.18 28.15
N LEU A 262 16.57 -0.96 27.83
CA LEU A 262 15.12 -1.04 27.63
C LEU A 262 14.37 -0.91 28.96
N GLY A 263 14.98 -1.37 30.05
CA GLY A 263 14.45 -1.17 31.41
C GLY A 263 14.35 0.31 31.79
N LEU A 264 15.28 1.15 31.31
CA LEU A 264 15.25 2.61 31.51
C LEU A 264 14.09 3.29 30.76
N LEU A 265 13.59 2.68 29.67
CA LEU A 265 12.40 3.17 28.97
C LEU A 265 11.11 2.84 29.74
N VAL A 266 11.17 1.85 30.63
CA VAL A 266 10.04 1.45 31.46
C VAL A 266 10.08 2.12 32.82
N THR A 267 9.75 3.42 32.83
CA THR A 267 9.75 4.25 34.04
C THR A 267 8.46 4.20 34.86
N GLY A 268 7.37 3.63 34.32
CA GLY A 268 6.07 3.56 34.99
C GLY A 268 5.99 2.38 35.96
N ALA A 269 5.29 2.55 37.08
CA ALA A 269 4.99 1.45 37.98
C ALA A 269 4.11 0.41 37.24
N PRO A 270 4.50 -0.88 37.21
CA PRO A 270 3.69 -1.90 36.58
C PRO A 270 2.38 -2.11 37.36
N ASP A 271 1.30 -2.38 36.63
CA ASP A 271 0.02 -2.83 37.20
C ASP A 271 0.14 -4.26 37.80
N PRO A 272 -0.89 -4.78 38.49
CA PRO A 272 -0.87 -6.13 39.06
C PRO A 272 -0.64 -7.25 38.03
N GLU A 273 -0.89 -6.98 36.74
CA GLU A 273 -0.67 -7.91 35.62
C GLU A 273 0.76 -7.79 35.02
N GLY A 274 1.56 -6.86 35.53
CA GLY A 274 2.93 -6.59 35.14
C GLY A 274 3.08 -5.61 33.97
N PHE A 275 2.02 -4.92 33.54
CA PHE A 275 2.07 -3.93 32.46
C PHE A 275 2.35 -2.53 33.00
N ALA A 276 3.34 -1.86 32.42
CA ALA A 276 3.50 -0.42 32.56
C ALA A 276 2.65 0.29 31.51
N THR A 277 1.90 1.32 31.92
CA THR A 277 1.00 2.08 31.04
C THR A 277 1.61 3.44 30.69
N TYR A 278 1.56 3.78 29.41
CA TYR A 278 2.04 5.03 28.85
C TYR A 278 0.93 5.74 28.10
N THR A 279 0.92 7.06 28.20
CA THR A 279 0.07 7.91 27.37
C THR A 279 0.90 8.40 26.18
N LEU A 280 0.40 8.14 24.98
CA LEU A 280 0.96 8.63 23.72
C LEU A 280 0.28 9.95 23.36
N THR A 281 1.06 11.02 23.21
CA THR A 281 0.57 12.35 22.82
C THR A 281 1.51 12.99 21.78
N GLY A 282 1.20 14.20 21.31
CA GLY A 282 2.03 14.92 20.34
C GLY A 282 1.50 14.81 18.92
N THR A 283 2.38 14.64 17.94
CA THR A 283 2.03 14.50 16.51
C THR A 283 2.59 13.21 15.92
N LEU A 284 2.13 12.80 14.73
CA LEU A 284 2.66 11.63 14.03
C LEU A 284 4.17 11.74 13.75
N ALA A 285 4.69 12.94 13.47
CA ALA A 285 6.13 13.15 13.24
C ALA A 285 6.95 13.22 14.54
N ALA A 286 6.34 13.67 15.65
CA ALA A 286 7.00 13.84 16.94
C ALA A 286 6.15 13.27 18.07
N PRO A 287 6.00 11.93 18.14
CA PRO A 287 5.25 11.28 19.22
C PRO A 287 5.97 11.47 20.55
N ARG A 288 5.21 11.69 21.61
CA ARG A 288 5.69 11.78 22.99
C ARG A 288 5.03 10.69 23.81
N LEU A 289 5.84 9.92 24.53
CA LEU A 289 5.38 8.91 25.48
C LEU A 289 5.59 9.46 26.89
N LEU A 290 4.53 9.48 27.69
CA LEU A 290 4.56 9.90 29.08
C LEU A 290 4.10 8.74 29.96
N PRO A 291 4.81 8.40 31.05
CA PRO A 291 4.33 7.42 32.01
C PRO A 291 3.02 7.90 32.63
N ARG A 292 2.10 6.97 32.88
CA ARG A 292 0.82 7.25 33.54
C ARG A 292 0.92 7.03 35.04
#